data_AF-A0A9X1XES0-F1
#
_entry.id   AF-A0A9X1XES0-F1
#
_cell.length_a   1.000
_cell.length_b   1.000
_cell.length_c   1.000
_cell.angle_alpha   90.00
_cell.angle_beta   90.00
_cell.angle_gamma   90.00
#
_symmetry.space_group_name_H-M   'P 1'
#
loop_
_entity.id
_entity.type
_entity.pdbx_description
1 polymer ?
#
loop_
_entity_poly.entity_id
_entity_poly.type
_entity_poly.pdbx_seq_one_letter_code
_entity_poly.pdbx_strand_id
1 'polypeptide(L)'
;MNTVILNDRKFDVTDLHLTTTASQLKKIRFKFKVEHSEYHDITTLLYKNDFEVKVPEKDLRFRAEISQYSTSITDLYKETAVGDFALELTEKE
;
A
#
# COMPACT_ATOMS: atom_id res chain seq x y z
N MET A 1 -9.28 -12.80 -3.43
CA MET A 1 -8.82 -11.75 -2.49
C MET A 1 -7.32 -11.78 -2.57
N ASN A 2 -6.67 -10.65 -2.80
CA ASN A 2 -5.22 -10.59 -2.93
C ASN A 2 -4.64 -10.02 -1.64
N THR A 3 -3.50 -10.56 -1.20
CA THR A 3 -2.83 -10.10 0.02
C THR A 3 -1.48 -9.50 -0.32
N VAL A 4 -1.24 -8.29 0.20
CA VAL A 4 0.07 -7.63 0.14
C VAL A 4 0.57 -7.46 1.57
N ILE A 5 1.85 -7.73 1.80
CA ILE A 5 2.48 -7.55 3.10
C ILE A 5 3.48 -6.41 2.97
N LEU A 6 3.37 -5.40 3.84
CA LEU A 6 4.27 -4.26 3.92
C LEU A 6 4.90 -4.24 5.31
N ASN A 7 6.23 -4.38 5.42
CA ASN A 7 6.94 -4.35 6.71
C ASN A 7 6.29 -5.24 7.78
N ASP A 8 5.97 -6.48 7.38
CA ASP A 8 5.30 -7.51 8.20
C ASP A 8 3.82 -7.27 8.55
N ARG A 9 3.23 -6.15 8.11
CA ARG A 9 1.77 -5.92 8.18
C ARG A 9 1.07 -6.45 6.93
N LYS A 10 0.03 -7.25 7.13
CA LYS A 10 -0.81 -7.80 6.05
C LYS A 10 -1.91 -6.82 5.68
N PHE A 11 -2.14 -6.69 4.38
CA PHE A 11 -3.20 -5.89 3.79
C PHE A 11 -4.01 -6.75 2.85
N ASP A 12 -5.31 -6.78 3.06
CA ASP A 12 -6.25 -7.29 2.07
C ASP A 12 -6.51 -6.18 1.05
N VAL A 13 -6.13 -6.46 -0.20
CA VAL A 13 -6.12 -5.46 -1.25
C VAL A 13 -7.06 -5.80 -2.40
N THR A 14 -7.51 -4.74 -3.06
CA THR A 14 -8.25 -4.77 -4.32
C THR A 14 -7.50 -3.99 -5.39
N ASP A 15 -7.90 -4.13 -6.66
CA ASP A 15 -7.25 -3.47 -7.79
C ASP A 15 -5.71 -3.64 -7.80
N LEU A 16 -5.23 -4.86 -7.51
CA LEU A 16 -3.79 -5.16 -7.51
C LEU A 16 -3.25 -5.20 -8.94
N HIS A 17 -2.35 -4.28 -9.24
CA HIS A 17 -1.60 -4.22 -10.49
C HIS A 17 -0.11 -4.29 -10.22
N LEU A 18 0.59 -5.10 -11.01
CA LEU A 18 2.04 -5.17 -11.05
C LEU A 18 2.49 -4.77 -12.45
N THR A 19 3.43 -3.84 -12.50
CA THR A 19 4.03 -3.35 -13.72
C THR A 19 5.54 -3.20 -13.51
N THR A 20 6.24 -2.85 -14.58
CA THR A 20 7.67 -2.56 -14.54
C THR A 20 7.86 -1.16 -15.10
N THR A 21 8.74 -0.38 -14.49
CA THR A 21 9.11 0.95 -15.01
C THR A 21 9.98 0.82 -16.26
N ALA A 22 10.23 1.94 -16.95
CA ALA A 22 11.17 1.98 -18.07
C ALA A 22 12.59 1.52 -17.68
N SER A 23 12.98 1.73 -16.41
CA SER A 23 14.27 1.30 -15.84
C SER A 23 14.29 -0.14 -15.34
N GLN A 24 13.31 -0.97 -15.73
CA GLN A 24 13.15 -2.35 -15.28
C GLN A 24 12.89 -2.56 -13.78
N LEU A 25 12.56 -1.49 -13.05
CA LEU A 25 12.19 -1.56 -11.63
C LEU A 25 10.75 -2.04 -11.47
N LYS A 26 10.52 -2.89 -10.48
CA LYS A 26 9.17 -3.40 -10.19
C LYS A 26 8.30 -2.29 -9.63
N LYS A 27 7.05 -2.26 -10.06
CA LYS A 27 6.06 -1.29 -9.61
C LYS A 27 4.77 -2.02 -9.25
N ILE A 28 4.20 -1.66 -8.12
CA ILE A 28 2.98 -2.26 -7.60
C ILE A 28 1.97 -1.17 -7.24
N ARG A 29 0.72 -1.35 -7.64
CA ARG A 29 -0.39 -0.47 -7.31
C ARG A 29 -1.52 -1.30 -6.76
N PHE A 30 -2.14 -0.85 -5.68
CA PHE A 30 -3.29 -1.53 -5.09
C PHE A 30 -4.12 -0.56 -4.27
N LYS A 31 -5.34 -0.99 -3.94
CA LYS A 31 -6.22 -0.28 -3.04
C LYS A 31 -6.50 -1.11 -1.80
N PHE A 32 -6.69 -0.44 -0.67
CA PHE A 32 -7.07 -1.06 0.60
C PHE A 32 -7.92 -0.10 1.41
N LYS A 33 -8.63 -0.67 2.38
CA LYS A 33 -9.47 0.07 3.31
C LYS A 33 -8.72 0.30 4.60
N VAL A 34 -8.89 1.47 5.19
CA VAL A 34 -8.28 1.84 6.48
C VAL A 34 -9.37 2.31 7.41
N GLU A 35 -9.49 1.65 8.56
CA GLU A 35 -10.39 2.08 9.63
C GLU A 35 -9.77 3.23 10.44
N HIS A 36 -10.59 4.03 11.11
CA HIS A 36 -10.13 5.13 11.95
C HIS A 36 -9.08 4.69 13.00
N SER A 37 -9.29 3.52 13.61
CA SER A 37 -8.37 2.91 14.58
C SER A 37 -6.97 2.65 14.00
N GLU A 38 -6.88 2.36 12.71
CA GLU A 38 -5.64 2.03 12.02
C GLU A 38 -4.97 3.24 11.35
N TYR A 39 -5.71 4.35 11.22
CA TYR A 39 -5.27 5.52 10.47
C TYR A 39 -3.92 6.07 10.94
N HIS A 40 -3.72 6.20 12.26
CA HIS A 40 -2.45 6.68 12.82
C HIS A 40 -1.26 5.76 12.46
N ASP A 41 -1.46 4.45 12.51
CA ASP A 41 -0.41 3.49 12.19
C ASP A 41 -0.11 3.45 10.69
N ILE A 42 -1.14 3.53 9.85
CA ILE A 42 -0.99 3.57 8.39
C ILE A 42 -0.28 4.85 7.98
N THR A 43 -0.71 6.01 8.47
CA THR A 43 -0.03 7.28 8.15
C THR A 43 1.42 7.27 8.59
N THR A 44 1.72 6.77 9.79
CA THR A 44 3.10 6.61 10.27
C THR A 44 3.92 5.70 9.35
N LEU A 45 3.35 4.59 8.89
CA LEU A 45 3.98 3.69 7.93
C LEU A 45 4.25 4.40 6.59
N LEU A 46 3.28 5.15 6.08
CA LEU A 46 3.41 5.92 4.83
C LEU A 46 4.50 7.00 4.93
N TYR A 47 4.59 7.71 6.06
CA TYR A 47 5.62 8.73 6.28
C TYR A 47 7.04 8.17 6.35
N LYS A 48 7.24 6.92 6.81
CA LYS A 48 8.56 6.27 6.80
C LYS A 48 9.10 6.07 5.39
N ASN A 49 8.21 5.91 4.41
CA ASN A 49 8.54 5.76 3.00
C ASN A 49 9.60 4.67 2.69
N ASP A 50 9.61 3.60 3.48
CA ASP A 50 10.53 2.48 3.32
C ASP A 50 9.77 1.18 3.52
N PHE A 51 9.56 0.45 2.43
CA PHE A 51 8.67 -0.70 2.39
C PHE A 51 9.41 -1.95 1.95
N GLU A 52 9.40 -2.98 2.77
CA GLU A 52 9.56 -4.35 2.32
C GLU A 52 8.20 -4.87 1.86
N VAL A 53 8.04 -4.98 0.54
CA VAL A 53 6.83 -5.48 -0.11
C VAL A 53 6.94 -6.99 -0.31
N LYS A 54 5.95 -7.75 0.16
CA LYS A 54 5.78 -9.17 -0.17
C LYS A 54 4.40 -9.42 -0.75
N VAL A 55 4.32 -10.18 -1.84
CA VAL A 55 3.06 -10.66 -2.42
C VAL A 55 3.13 -12.19 -2.47
N PRO A 56 2.64 -12.89 -1.43
CA PRO A 56 2.78 -14.34 -1.29
C PRO A 56 2.22 -15.12 -2.48
N GLU A 57 1.09 -14.68 -3.03
CA GLU A 57 0.44 -15.32 -4.19
C GLU A 57 1.28 -15.29 -5.47
N LYS A 58 2.31 -14.44 -5.52
CA LYS A 58 3.16 -14.24 -6.69
C LYS A 58 4.63 -14.52 -6.40
N ASP A 59 4.94 -15.08 -5.23
CA ASP A 59 6.31 -15.31 -4.74
C ASP A 59 7.21 -14.07 -4.88
N LEU A 60 6.62 -12.88 -4.70
CA LEU A 60 7.30 -11.62 -4.96
C LEU A 60 7.75 -10.96 -3.66
N ARG A 61 9.03 -10.58 -3.59
CA ARG A 61 9.59 -9.77 -2.50
C ARG A 61 10.57 -8.74 -3.05
N PHE A 62 10.42 -7.48 -2.64
CA PHE A 62 11.33 -6.39 -3.01
C PHE A 62 11.21 -5.22 -2.03
N ARG A 63 12.20 -4.33 -2.03
CA ARG A 63 12.14 -3.07 -1.28
C ARG A 63 11.66 -1.96 -2.19
N ALA A 64 10.77 -1.12 -1.67
CA ALA A 64 10.11 -0.10 -2.45
C ALA A 64 9.91 1.19 -1.64
N GLU A 65 9.65 2.27 -2.36
CA GLU A 65 9.19 3.55 -1.85
C GLU A 65 7.90 3.98 -2.55
N ILE A 66 7.17 4.90 -1.93
CA ILE A 66 5.94 5.45 -2.48
C ILE A 66 6.28 6.31 -3.67
N SER A 67 5.75 5.93 -4.83
CA SER A 67 5.73 6.80 -6.01
C SER A 67 4.45 7.63 -6.06
N GLN A 68 3.34 7.09 -5.57
CA GLN A 68 2.07 7.80 -5.51
C GLN A 68 1.16 7.21 -4.43
N TYR A 69 0.39 8.04 -3.75
CA TYR A 69 -0.75 7.58 -2.97
C TYR A 69 -1.87 8.60 -2.99
N SER A 70 -3.10 8.14 -2.83
CA SER A 70 -4.28 8.99 -2.74
C SER A 70 -5.28 8.38 -1.78
N THR A 71 -5.97 9.22 -1.03
CA THR A 71 -6.96 8.79 -0.05
C THR A 71 -8.27 9.49 -0.34
N SER A 72 -9.37 8.75 -0.39
CA SER A 72 -10.70 9.37 -0.40
C SER A 72 -10.92 10.03 0.97
N ILE A 73 -10.97 11.36 1.00
CA ILE A 73 -11.32 12.13 2.20
C ILE A 73 -12.82 11.98 2.41
N THR A 74 -13.23 10.84 2.96
CA THR A 74 -14.58 10.65 3.45
C THR A 74 -14.51 10.91 4.96
N ASP A 75 -14.82 12.14 5.38
CA ASP A 75 -14.97 12.59 6.79
C ASP A 75 -14.46 11.59 7.86
N LEU A 76 -13.13 11.46 7.99
CA LEU A 76 -12.50 10.51 8.92
C LEU A 76 -12.72 10.88 10.40
N TYR A 77 -13.46 11.96 10.68
CA TYR A 77 -13.89 12.38 12.03
C TYR A 77 -15.09 11.59 12.56
N LYS A 78 -15.69 10.70 11.75
CA LYS A 78 -16.70 9.76 12.24
C LYS A 78 -16.01 8.46 12.67
N GLU A 79 -16.25 8.02 13.90
CA GLU A 79 -15.61 6.83 14.50
C GLU A 79 -15.83 5.52 13.72
N THR A 80 -16.81 5.47 12.81
CA THR A 80 -17.07 4.33 11.92
C THR A 80 -16.61 4.55 10.47
N ALA A 81 -15.84 5.62 10.20
CA ALA A 81 -15.40 5.94 8.85
C ALA A 81 -14.31 4.97 8.39
N VAL A 82 -14.48 4.46 7.17
CA VAL A 82 -13.49 3.66 6.47
C VAL A 82 -13.01 4.47 5.28
N GLY A 83 -11.72 4.76 5.24
CA GLY A 83 -11.09 5.47 4.14
C GLY A 83 -10.65 4.49 3.04
N ASP A 84 -10.91 4.85 1.78
CA ASP A 84 -10.32 4.15 0.64
C ASP A 84 -8.94 4.74 0.34
N PHE A 85 -7.92 3.89 0.41
CA PHE A 85 -6.53 4.23 0.10
C PHE A 85 -6.14 3.57 -1.21
N ALA A 86 -5.51 4.33 -2.10
CA ALA A 86 -4.79 3.80 -3.25
C ALA A 86 -3.31 4.09 -3.04
N LEU A 87 -2.49 3.05 -3.10
CA LEU A 87 -1.05 3.12 -2.88
C LEU A 87 -0.31 2.55 -4.08
N GLU A 88 0.74 3.24 -4.46
CA GLU A 88 1.64 2.86 -5.53
C GLU A 88 3.07 2.91 -5.02
N LEU A 89 3.75 1.77 -5.10
CA LEU A 89 5.12 1.60 -4.66
C LEU A 89 6.01 1.22 -5.86
N THR A 90 7.20 1.80 -5.92
CA THR A 90 8.22 1.47 -6.93
C THR A 90 9.46 0.93 -6.22
N GLU A 91 10.04 -0.13 -6.78
CA GLU A 91 11.27 -0.75 -6.30
C GLU A 91 12.40 0.27 -6.23
N LYS A 92 13.16 0.22 -5.13
CA LYS A 92 14.36 1.06 -4.95
C LYS A 92 15.49 0.49 -5.81
N GLU A 93 16.26 1.39 -6.43
CA GLU A 93 17.53 1.05 -7.09
C GLU A 93 18.60 0.60 -6.09
#